data_AF-A0A5B7TW33-F1
#
_entry.id   AF-A0A5B7TW33-F1
#
_cell.length_a   1.000
_cell.length_b   1.000
_cell.length_c   1.000
_cell.angle_alpha   90.00
_cell.angle_beta   90.00
_cell.angle_gamma   90.00
#
_symmetry.space_group_name_H-M   'P 1'
#
loop_
_entity.id
_entity.type
_entity.pdbx_description
1 polymer ?
#
loop_
_entity_poly.entity_id
_entity_poly.type
_entity_poly.pdbx_seq_one_letter_code
_entity_poly.pdbx_strand_id
1 'polypeptide(L)'
;MKRKLQPEYNSLENIKQFLKTKTSMDCSIQQDQWVDDGEMMLTAGKQCIVIKKSGTAGAKVVLKENNIVDIRPIAPSTYINTLTQRGILAMLIHAIISGSQNKVANEVENYLLEIQNN
;
A
#
# COMPACT_ATOMS: atom_id res chain seq x y z
N MET A 1 -5.12 4.05 -5.56
CA MET A 1 -6.54 4.39 -5.34
C MET A 1 -6.60 5.47 -4.28
N LYS A 2 -7.29 6.59 -4.51
CA LYS A 2 -7.22 7.75 -3.59
C LYS A 2 -8.48 7.90 -2.76
N ARG A 3 -8.34 8.21 -1.47
CA ARG A 3 -9.46 8.48 -0.54
C ARG A 3 -9.14 9.67 0.36
N LYS A 4 -10.12 10.51 0.66
CA LYS A 4 -10.01 11.59 1.64
C LYS A 4 -10.55 11.10 2.98
N LEU A 5 -9.72 11.08 4.01
CA LEU A 5 -10.10 10.58 5.32
C LEU A 5 -10.61 11.71 6.21
N GLN A 6 -11.36 11.33 7.25
CA GLN A 6 -11.81 12.26 8.29
C GLN A 6 -10.62 12.92 9.00
N PRO A 7 -10.74 14.17 9.50
CA PRO A 7 -9.63 14.95 10.04
C PRO A 7 -8.81 14.30 11.16
N GLU A 8 -9.42 13.44 11.96
CA GLU A 8 -8.79 12.67 13.04
C GLU A 8 -7.79 11.61 12.55
N TYR A 9 -7.87 11.19 11.28
CA TYR A 9 -6.95 10.24 10.65
C TYR A 9 -5.87 10.97 9.84
N ASN A 10 -5.26 12.00 10.43
CA ASN A 10 -4.26 12.87 9.80
C ASN A 10 -2.80 12.42 9.98
N SER A 11 -2.56 11.23 10.53
CA SER A 11 -1.23 10.65 10.74
C SER A 11 -1.20 9.18 10.34
N LEU A 12 -0.01 8.68 9.97
CA LEU A 12 0.17 7.26 9.64
C LEU A 12 -0.13 6.37 10.87
N GLU A 13 0.15 6.86 12.06
CA GLU A 13 -0.12 6.17 13.33
C GLU A 13 -1.61 5.95 13.54
N ASN A 14 -2.44 6.99 13.38
CA ASN A 14 -3.88 6.90 13.57
C ASN A 14 -4.52 5.97 12.53
N ILE A 15 -4.11 6.11 11.26
CA ILE A 15 -4.58 5.23 10.18
C ILE A 15 -4.15 3.77 10.44
N LYS A 16 -2.90 3.54 10.85
CA LYS A 16 -2.39 2.20 11.18
C LYS A 16 -3.15 1.57 12.34
N GLN A 17 -3.42 2.34 13.40
CA GLN A 17 -4.18 1.85 14.56
C GLN A 17 -5.57 1.40 14.12
N PHE A 18 -6.28 2.22 13.34
CA PHE A 18 -7.57 1.83 12.77
C PHE A 18 -7.46 0.54 11.94
N LEU A 19 -6.54 0.47 10.98
CA LEU A 19 -6.37 -0.71 10.12
C LEU A 19 -6.08 -1.98 10.93
N LYS A 20 -5.27 -1.90 11.99
CA LYS A 20 -5.00 -3.02 12.90
C LYS A 20 -6.26 -3.56 13.60
N THR A 21 -7.29 -2.74 13.79
CA THR A 21 -8.59 -3.22 14.34
C THR A 21 -9.43 -3.97 13.31
N LYS A 22 -9.14 -3.80 12.01
CA LYS A 22 -9.95 -4.31 10.90
C LYS A 22 -9.38 -5.56 10.25
N THR A 23 -8.08 -5.76 10.33
CA THR A 23 -7.40 -6.89 9.68
C THR A 23 -6.47 -7.64 10.62
N SER A 24 -6.35 -8.95 10.41
CA SER A 24 -5.32 -9.79 11.02
C SER A 24 -4.00 -9.79 10.23
N MET A 25 -3.93 -9.05 9.11
CA MET A 25 -2.71 -8.92 8.31
C MET A 25 -1.64 -8.11 9.05
N ASP A 26 -0.37 -8.38 8.74
CA ASP A 26 0.75 -7.61 9.30
C ASP A 26 0.64 -6.15 8.85
N CYS A 27 0.67 -5.22 9.81
CA CYS A 27 0.54 -3.79 9.54
C CYS A 27 1.66 -3.00 10.22
N SER A 28 2.49 -2.32 9.42
CA SER A 28 3.69 -1.63 9.87
C SER A 28 3.89 -0.31 9.12
N ILE A 29 4.58 0.65 9.74
CA ILE A 29 5.01 1.87 9.05
C ILE A 29 6.45 1.62 8.61
N GLN A 30 6.74 1.85 7.33
CA GLN A 30 8.05 1.63 6.73
C GLN A 30 8.38 2.81 5.81
N GLN A 31 9.66 2.95 5.46
CA GLN A 31 10.04 3.83 4.36
C GLN A 31 9.48 3.29 3.04
N ASP A 32 8.94 4.17 2.19
CA ASP A 32 8.44 3.76 0.88
C ASP A 32 9.61 3.35 -0.04
N GLN A 33 9.56 2.11 -0.52
CA GLN A 33 10.57 1.49 -1.37
C GLN A 33 9.98 0.99 -2.70
N TRP A 34 8.70 1.29 -2.97
CA TRP A 34 8.02 0.84 -4.18
C TRP A 34 7.88 2.01 -5.16
N VAL A 35 8.29 1.78 -6.40
CA VAL A 35 8.16 2.76 -7.49
C VAL A 35 6.68 3.04 -7.72
N ASP A 36 6.34 4.32 -7.73
CA ASP A 36 5.00 4.78 -8.03
C ASP A 36 4.83 4.97 -9.54
N ASP A 37 3.68 4.58 -10.09
CA ASP A 37 3.34 4.89 -11.49
C ASP A 37 3.48 6.40 -11.73
N GLY A 38 4.46 6.77 -12.56
CA GLY A 38 4.77 8.16 -12.94
C GLY A 38 5.91 8.84 -12.18
N GLU A 39 6.46 8.25 -11.10
CA GLU A 39 7.67 8.78 -10.45
C GLU A 39 8.91 8.05 -10.95
N MET A 40 9.84 8.79 -11.60
CA MET A 40 11.09 8.25 -12.15
C MET A 40 12.11 7.81 -11.08
N MET A 41 11.86 8.13 -9.81
CA MET A 41 12.75 7.81 -8.69
C MET A 41 11.94 7.37 -7.47
N LEU A 42 12.57 6.57 -6.61
CA LEU A 42 12.06 6.29 -5.27
C LEU A 42 11.85 7.61 -4.53
N THR A 43 10.68 7.79 -3.91
CA THR A 43 10.39 8.98 -3.11
C THR A 43 11.18 8.90 -1.79
N ALA A 44 12.45 9.29 -1.85
CA ALA A 44 13.38 9.24 -0.74
C ALA A 44 12.81 9.98 0.50
N GLY A 45 12.81 9.30 1.64
CA GLY A 45 12.40 9.86 2.93
C GLY A 45 10.89 9.81 3.24
N LYS A 46 10.02 9.39 2.32
CA LYS A 46 8.57 9.27 2.63
C LYS A 46 8.27 7.94 3.33
N GLN A 47 7.42 8.00 4.36
CA GLN A 47 6.91 6.83 5.05
C GLN A 47 5.54 6.43 4.51
N CYS A 48 5.24 5.14 4.55
CA CYS A 48 3.95 4.57 4.21
C CYS A 48 3.58 3.46 5.19
N ILE A 49 2.30 3.12 5.24
CA ILE A 49 1.84 1.91 5.95
C ILE A 49 1.90 0.76 4.97
N VAL A 50 2.56 -0.32 5.36
CA VAL A 50 2.60 -1.58 4.62
C VAL A 50 1.68 -2.57 5.31
N ILE A 51 0.66 -3.02 4.58
CA ILE A 51 -0.25 -4.09 4.95
C ILE A 51 0.18 -5.34 4.18
N LYS A 52 0.64 -6.36 4.91
CA LYS A 52 1.27 -7.55 4.35
C LYS A 52 0.43 -8.79 4.68
N LYS A 53 -0.06 -9.43 3.62
CA LYS A 53 -0.66 -10.77 3.69
C LYS A 53 0.38 -11.86 3.48
N SER A 54 1.31 -11.64 2.55
CA SER A 54 2.42 -12.54 2.24
C SER A 54 3.61 -11.76 1.65
N GLY A 55 4.70 -12.44 1.29
CA GLY A 55 5.83 -11.79 0.61
C GLY A 55 5.49 -11.24 -0.78
N THR A 56 4.46 -11.78 -1.43
CA THR A 56 4.05 -11.42 -2.80
C THR A 56 2.77 -10.58 -2.87
N ALA A 57 1.96 -10.59 -1.80
CA ALA A 57 0.67 -9.91 -1.73
C ALA A 57 0.61 -8.94 -0.56
N GLY A 58 0.44 -7.66 -0.86
CA GLY A 58 0.21 -6.62 0.12
C GLY A 58 -0.31 -5.33 -0.52
N ALA A 59 -0.49 -4.33 0.33
CA ALA A 59 -0.84 -2.98 -0.07
C ALA A 59 0.01 -1.97 0.70
N LYS A 60 0.35 -0.86 0.04
CA LYS A 60 0.88 0.33 0.71
C LYS A 60 -0.19 1.41 0.79
N VAL A 61 -0.22 2.13 1.91
CA VAL A 61 -1.06 3.31 2.11
C VAL A 61 -0.13 4.49 2.36
N VAL A 62 -0.17 5.47 1.46
CA VAL A 62 0.64 6.69 1.53
C VAL A 62 -0.27 7.84 1.93
N LEU A 63 0.02 8.49 3.05
CA LEU A 63 -0.65 9.73 3.43
C LEU A 63 -0.05 10.89 2.62
N LYS A 64 -0.90 11.60 1.89
CA LYS A 64 -0.61 12.84 1.16
C LYS A 64 -1.24 14.01 1.92
N GLU A 65 -1.02 15.22 1.41
CA GLU A 65 -1.62 16.44 1.97
C GLU A 65 -3.15 16.36 2.03
N ASN A 66 -3.75 17.17 2.92
CA ASN A 66 -5.21 17.28 3.09
C ASN A 66 -5.91 15.96 3.47
N ASN A 67 -5.21 15.09 4.21
CA ASN A 67 -5.70 13.77 4.65
C ASN A 67 -6.14 12.87 3.49
N ILE A 68 -5.51 13.04 2.33
CA ILE A 68 -5.71 12.16 1.19
C ILE A 68 -4.76 10.99 1.34
N VAL A 69 -5.28 9.77 1.35
CA VAL A 69 -4.47 8.55 1.27
C VAL A 69 -4.47 8.00 -0.15
N ASP A 70 -3.33 7.47 -0.59
CA ASP A 70 -3.21 6.68 -1.80
C ASP A 70 -2.90 5.22 -1.43
N ILE A 71 -3.81 4.31 -1.76
CA ILE A 71 -3.72 2.88 -1.53
C ILE A 71 -3.23 2.22 -2.82
N ARG A 72 -2.14 1.45 -2.75
CA ARG A 72 -1.57 0.79 -3.93
C ARG A 72 -1.25 -0.68 -3.65
N PRO A 73 -1.52 -1.58 -4.62
CA PRO A 73 -1.05 -2.96 -4.56
C PRO A 73 0.48 -3.00 -4.61
N ILE A 74 1.10 -3.86 -3.79
CA ILE A 74 2.56 -4.05 -3.78
C ILE A 74 2.94 -5.52 -3.54
N ALA A 75 4.17 -5.87 -3.92
CA ALA A 75 4.87 -7.05 -3.39
C ALA A 75 5.68 -6.63 -2.15
N PRO A 76 5.30 -7.01 -0.92
CA PRO A 76 5.98 -6.53 0.29
C PRO A 76 7.43 -7.01 0.43
N SER A 77 7.78 -8.16 -0.15
CA SER A 77 9.17 -8.63 -0.17
C SER A 77 9.99 -7.81 -1.15
N THR A 78 11.05 -7.16 -0.66
CA THR A 78 12.00 -6.41 -1.51
C THR A 78 12.61 -7.29 -2.59
N TYR A 79 12.93 -8.56 -2.29
CA TYR A 79 13.46 -9.52 -3.26
C TYR A 79 12.48 -9.74 -4.42
N ILE A 80 11.22 -10.05 -4.10
CA ILE A 80 10.17 -10.24 -5.12
C ILE A 80 9.92 -8.94 -5.89
N ASN A 81 9.87 -7.80 -5.20
CA ASN A 81 9.67 -6.49 -5.81
C ASN A 81 10.75 -6.20 -6.87
N THR A 82 12.03 -6.47 -6.57
CA THR A 82 13.12 -6.32 -7.52
C THR A 82 13.00 -7.28 -8.71
N LEU A 83 12.60 -8.54 -8.47
CA LEU A 83 12.37 -9.51 -9.55
C LEU A 83 11.23 -9.11 -10.48
N THR A 84 10.21 -8.41 -9.97
CA THR A 84 9.06 -7.93 -10.77
C THR A 84 9.35 -6.66 -11.57
N GLN A 85 10.58 -6.13 -11.54
CA GLN A 85 10.93 -4.88 -12.21
C GLN A 85 11.84 -5.06 -13.45
N ARG A 86 12.31 -6.27 -13.78
CA ARG A 86 13.30 -6.47 -14.86
C ARG A 86 12.99 -7.65 -15.79
N GLY A 87 12.86 -7.37 -17.08
CA GLY A 87 12.82 -8.36 -18.16
C GLY A 87 11.48 -9.08 -18.36
N ILE A 88 11.45 -10.06 -19.26
CA ILE A 88 10.22 -10.81 -19.62
C ILE A 88 9.68 -11.64 -18.45
N LEU A 89 10.57 -12.19 -17.63
CA LEU A 89 10.19 -12.97 -16.44
C LEU A 89 9.43 -12.11 -15.42
N ALA A 90 9.78 -10.83 -15.29
CA ALA A 90 9.08 -9.90 -14.43
C ALA A 90 7.61 -9.73 -14.83
N MET A 91 7.31 -9.65 -16.13
CA MET A 91 5.93 -9.54 -16.63
C MET A 91 5.10 -10.76 -16.26
N LEU A 92 5.67 -11.97 -16.38
CA LEU A 92 4.98 -13.21 -16.03
C LEU A 92 4.71 -13.29 -14.52
N ILE A 93 5.72 -13.00 -13.69
CA ILE A 93 5.57 -13.00 -12.23
C ILE A 93 4.53 -11.95 -11.81
N HIS A 94 4.61 -10.74 -12.38
CA HIS A 94 3.66 -9.67 -12.10
C HIS A 94 2.23 -10.06 -12.47
N ALA A 95 2.02 -10.68 -13.63
CA ALA A 95 0.71 -11.19 -14.05
C ALA A 95 0.14 -12.22 -13.06
N ILE A 96 0.99 -13.10 -12.52
CA ILE A 96 0.58 -14.13 -11.55
C ILE A 96 0.17 -13.50 -10.20
N ILE A 97 0.94 -12.53 -9.71
CA ILE A 97 0.75 -12.01 -8.34
C ILE A 97 -0.20 -10.80 -8.26
N SER A 98 -0.36 -10.03 -9.34
CA SER A 98 -1.15 -8.78 -9.36
C SER A 98 -2.58 -8.97 -8.87
N GLY A 99 -3.23 -10.07 -9.24
CA GLY A 99 -4.58 -10.38 -8.76
C GLY A 99 -4.67 -10.50 -7.24
N SER A 100 -3.66 -11.08 -6.59
CA SER A 100 -3.62 -11.19 -5.13
C SER A 100 -3.32 -9.86 -4.45
N GLN A 101 -2.46 -9.03 -5.05
CA GLN A 101 -2.12 -7.70 -4.55
C GLN A 101 -3.32 -6.76 -4.65
N ASN A 102 -4.02 -6.76 -5.78
CA ASN A 102 -5.25 -5.99 -5.99
C ASN A 102 -6.34 -6.38 -5.00
N LYS A 103 -6.49 -7.67 -4.68
CA LYS A 103 -7.43 -8.11 -3.64
C LYS A 103 -7.10 -7.49 -2.28
N VAL A 104 -5.83 -7.51 -1.86
CA VAL A 104 -5.42 -6.88 -0.59
C VAL A 104 -5.62 -5.37 -0.63
N ALA A 105 -5.27 -4.71 -1.73
CA ALA A 105 -5.44 -3.26 -1.88
C ALA A 105 -6.92 -2.84 -1.83
N ASN A 106 -7.81 -3.60 -2.47
CA ASN A 106 -9.25 -3.37 -2.43
C ASN A 106 -9.83 -3.65 -1.03
N GLU A 107 -9.36 -4.68 -0.34
CA GLU A 107 -9.75 -4.99 1.03
C GLU A 107 -9.37 -3.84 1.99
N VAL A 108 -8.14 -3.33 1.87
CA VAL A 108 -7.68 -2.15 2.62
C VAL A 108 -8.49 -0.91 2.26
N GLU A 109 -8.76 -0.68 0.98
CA GLU A 109 -9.60 0.44 0.55
C GLU A 109 -10.99 0.37 1.18
N ASN A 110 -11.62 -0.81 1.18
CA ASN A 110 -12.94 -1.02 1.79
C ASN A 110 -12.95 -0.71 3.29
N TYR A 111 -11.89 -1.07 4.03
CA TYR A 111 -11.78 -0.66 5.44
C TYR A 111 -11.72 0.85 5.59
N LEU A 112 -10.96 1.53 4.72
CA LEU A 112 -10.79 2.98 4.79
C LEU A 112 -12.04 3.76 4.34
N LEU A 113 -12.98 3.14 3.63
CA LEU A 113 -14.30 3.74 3.34
C LEU A 113 -15.08 4.04 4.62
N GLU A 114 -14.90 3.25 5.69
CA GLU A 114 -15.61 3.48 6.96
C GLU A 114 -15.20 4.79 7.65
N ILE A 115 -14.00 5.30 7.34
CA ILE A 115 -13.43 6.52 7.91
C ILE A 115 -13.20 7.59 6.83
N GLN A 116 -13.89 7.44 5.69
CA GLN A 116 -13.86 8.44 4.64
C GLN A 116 -14.59 9.71 5.11
N ASN A 117 -14.05 10.86 4.70
CA ASN A 117 -14.72 12.14 4.87
C ASN A 117 -15.78 12.27 3.77
N ASN A 118 -17.06 12.36 4.17
CA ASN A 118 -18.19 12.53 3.26
C ASN A 118 -18.14 13.88 2.53
#